data_AF-M4I293-F1
#
_entry.id   AF-M4I293-F1
#
_cell.length_a   1.000
_cell.length_b   1.000
_cell.length_c   1.000
_cell.angle_alpha   90.00
_cell.angle_beta   90.00
_cell.angle_gamma   90.00
#
_symmetry.space_group_name_H-M   'P 1'
#
loop_
_entity.id
_entity.type
_entity.pdbx_description
1 polymer ?
#
loop_
_entity_poly.entity_id
_entity_poly.type
_entity_poly.pdbx_seq_one_letter_code
_entity_poly.pdbx_strand_id
1 'polypeptide(L)'
;MPKYRSNTTINGRNMSGARALWRATGVKDSDFGKPIIAVVNSFTEFVPGHIHLRNIGSLVSKEIEKYGGIAKEFNTIAIDDGIAMGHSGMLYSLPSRELISDSIEYMINAHCVDAMVCISNCDKITPGMLLAALRLNIPVIFVSGGPMEAGKIVDKKENLIKKIDLVDAIYHGANLNTSIKK
;
A
#
# COMPACT_ATOMS: atom_id res chain seq x y z
N MET A 1 -1.86 -13.12 -28.97
CA MET A 1 -1.65 -12.50 -27.63
C MET A 1 -1.45 -13.60 -26.61
N PRO A 2 -0.61 -13.39 -25.58
CA PRO A 2 -0.46 -14.35 -24.49
C PRO A 2 -1.79 -14.55 -23.74
N LYS A 3 -2.00 -15.76 -23.21
CA LYS A 3 -3.18 -16.07 -22.40
C LYS A 3 -3.00 -15.47 -21.01
N TYR A 4 -3.87 -14.54 -20.64
CA TYR A 4 -3.92 -13.92 -19.32
C TYR A 4 -4.28 -14.92 -18.21
N ARG A 5 -3.75 -14.71 -17.00
CA ARG A 5 -4.07 -15.50 -15.79
C ARG A 5 -5.55 -15.35 -15.43
N SER A 6 -6.09 -14.14 -15.59
CA SER A 6 -7.47 -13.78 -15.29
C SER A 6 -8.49 -14.53 -16.16
N ASN A 7 -8.05 -15.07 -17.31
CA ASN A 7 -8.87 -15.95 -18.14
C ASN A 7 -9.50 -17.09 -17.33
N THR A 8 -8.84 -17.54 -16.26
CA THR A 8 -9.34 -18.56 -15.33
C THR A 8 -10.61 -18.14 -14.60
N THR A 9 -10.77 -16.86 -14.25
CA THR A 9 -11.94 -16.37 -13.50
C THR A 9 -12.98 -15.68 -14.36
N ILE A 10 -12.63 -15.34 -15.60
CA ILE A 10 -13.52 -14.59 -16.50
C ILE A 10 -14.07 -15.39 -17.68
N ASN A 11 -13.46 -16.50 -18.09
CA ASN A 11 -13.87 -17.24 -19.28
C ASN A 11 -14.40 -18.65 -18.99
N GLY A 12 -15.25 -19.14 -19.90
CA GLY A 12 -15.84 -20.48 -19.83
C GLY A 12 -17.18 -20.56 -19.08
N ARG A 13 -17.96 -21.60 -19.36
CA ARG A 13 -19.30 -21.82 -18.78
C ARG A 13 -19.25 -21.95 -17.26
N ASN A 14 -18.27 -22.70 -16.73
CA ASN A 14 -18.15 -22.99 -15.30
C ASN A 14 -17.82 -21.74 -14.45
N MET A 15 -17.31 -20.68 -15.07
CA MET A 15 -16.94 -19.43 -14.40
C MET A 15 -18.03 -18.36 -14.49
N SER A 16 -19.28 -18.75 -14.77
CA SER A 16 -20.43 -17.84 -14.76
C SER A 16 -20.63 -17.15 -13.40
N GLY A 17 -20.44 -17.89 -12.30
CA GLY A 17 -20.53 -17.33 -10.94
C GLY A 17 -19.47 -16.26 -10.67
N ALA A 18 -18.20 -16.55 -11.01
CA ALA A 18 -17.12 -15.58 -10.87
C ALA A 18 -17.38 -14.32 -11.72
N ARG A 19 -17.85 -14.47 -12.97
CA ARG A 19 -18.26 -13.36 -13.82
C ARG A 19 -19.40 -12.52 -13.23
N ALA A 20 -20.35 -13.14 -12.55
CA ALA A 20 -21.44 -12.42 -11.87
C ALA A 20 -20.90 -11.58 -10.70
N LEU A 21 -19.98 -12.14 -9.91
CA LEU A 21 -19.31 -11.40 -8.83
C LEU A 21 -18.44 -10.26 -9.38
N TRP A 22 -17.70 -10.48 -10.47
CA TRP A 22 -16.95 -9.41 -11.13
C TRP A 22 -17.86 -8.26 -11.58
N ARG A 23 -19.05 -8.56 -12.13
CA ARG A 23 -20.05 -7.53 -12.46
C ARG A 23 -20.54 -6.77 -11.24
N ALA A 24 -20.75 -7.45 -10.12
CA ALA A 24 -21.14 -6.81 -8.86
C ALA A 24 -20.08 -5.82 -8.35
N THR A 25 -18.80 -6.03 -8.71
CA THR A 25 -17.71 -5.07 -8.44
C THR A 25 -17.54 -3.99 -9.52
N GLY A 26 -18.48 -3.86 -10.47
CA GLY A 26 -18.47 -2.83 -11.51
C GLY A 26 -17.81 -3.20 -12.84
N VAL A 27 -17.40 -4.46 -13.05
CA VAL A 27 -16.86 -4.92 -14.35
C VAL A 27 -17.98 -5.03 -15.38
N LYS A 28 -17.84 -4.39 -16.54
CA LYS A 28 -18.86 -4.40 -17.61
C LYS A 28 -18.63 -5.57 -18.56
N ASP A 29 -19.66 -5.90 -19.34
CA ASP A 29 -19.58 -6.94 -20.36
C ASP A 29 -18.47 -6.67 -21.39
N SER A 30 -18.29 -5.40 -21.76
CA SER A 30 -17.22 -4.94 -22.65
C SER A 30 -15.80 -5.06 -22.08
N ASP A 31 -15.67 -5.34 -20.78
CA ASP A 31 -14.37 -5.43 -20.12
C ASP A 31 -13.81 -6.85 -20.12
N PHE A 32 -14.66 -7.87 -20.33
CA PHE A 32 -14.17 -9.25 -20.35
C PHE A 32 -13.22 -9.49 -21.53
N GLY A 33 -12.02 -9.96 -21.21
CA GLY A 33 -10.90 -10.11 -22.13
C GLY A 33 -9.78 -9.08 -21.92
N LYS A 34 -10.04 -7.98 -21.20
CA LYS A 34 -9.02 -7.05 -20.72
C LYS A 34 -8.22 -7.66 -19.55
N PRO A 35 -6.95 -7.27 -19.35
CA PRO A 35 -6.17 -7.72 -18.20
C PRO A 35 -6.73 -7.12 -16.90
N ILE A 36 -6.78 -7.93 -15.84
CA ILE A 36 -7.08 -7.48 -14.49
C ILE A 36 -5.77 -7.08 -13.82
N ILE A 37 -5.68 -5.82 -13.39
CA ILE A 37 -4.51 -5.25 -12.72
C ILE A 37 -4.89 -4.90 -11.30
N ALA A 38 -4.22 -5.51 -10.33
CA ALA A 38 -4.41 -5.18 -8.93
C ALA A 38 -3.67 -3.89 -8.56
N VAL A 39 -4.33 -3.02 -7.82
CA VAL A 39 -3.69 -1.90 -7.14
C VAL A 39 -3.51 -2.32 -5.68
N VAL A 40 -2.28 -2.72 -5.34
CA VAL A 40 -1.91 -3.17 -4.00
C VAL A 40 -1.55 -1.94 -3.19
N ASN A 41 -2.48 -1.50 -2.35
CA ASN A 41 -2.32 -0.31 -1.53
C ASN A 41 -2.04 -0.70 -0.07
N SER A 42 -1.44 0.22 0.68
CA SER A 42 -1.17 0.08 2.11
C SER A 42 -1.81 1.24 2.89
N PHE A 43 -2.86 1.84 2.34
CA PHE A 43 -3.58 2.94 2.96
C PHE A 43 -4.12 2.53 4.34
N THR A 44 -3.87 3.36 5.34
CA THR A 44 -4.45 3.26 6.67
C THR A 44 -4.38 4.62 7.36
N GLU A 45 -5.31 4.86 8.28
CA GLU A 45 -5.35 6.09 9.09
C GLU A 45 -4.42 6.01 10.31
N PHE A 46 -3.87 4.82 10.60
CA PHE A 46 -2.92 4.60 11.70
C PHE A 46 -1.50 5.10 11.40
N VAL A 47 -1.15 5.25 10.12
CA VAL A 47 0.22 5.55 9.67
C VAL A 47 0.18 6.87 8.89
N PRO A 48 0.72 7.99 9.40
CA PRO A 48 0.59 9.30 8.77
C PRO A 48 1.13 9.33 7.32
N GLY A 49 2.24 8.63 7.06
CA GLY A 49 2.81 8.49 5.72
C GLY A 49 2.01 7.63 4.74
N HIS A 50 0.85 7.10 5.16
CA HIS A 50 0.00 6.25 4.33
C HIS A 50 -1.39 6.86 4.07
N ILE A 51 -1.78 7.94 4.76
CA ILE A 51 -3.13 8.51 4.67
C ILE A 51 -3.43 9.00 3.23
N HIS A 52 -2.46 9.66 2.60
CA HIS A 52 -2.63 10.18 1.24
C HIS A 52 -2.70 9.09 0.17
N LEU A 53 -2.29 7.86 0.50
CA LEU A 53 -2.28 6.75 -0.46
C LEU A 53 -3.69 6.33 -0.89
N ARG A 54 -4.75 6.70 -0.13
CA ARG A 54 -6.15 6.55 -0.58
C ARG A 54 -6.37 7.25 -1.92
N ASN A 55 -5.84 8.47 -2.07
CA ASN A 55 -5.99 9.25 -3.29
C ASN A 55 -5.10 8.72 -4.41
N ILE A 56 -3.90 8.24 -4.08
CA ILE A 56 -2.98 7.64 -5.04
C ILE A 56 -3.55 6.34 -5.61
N GLY A 57 -4.14 5.47 -4.79
CA GLY A 57 -4.80 4.25 -5.23
C GLY A 57 -5.94 4.50 -6.22
N SER A 58 -6.78 5.50 -5.93
CA SER A 58 -7.83 5.94 -6.85
C SER A 58 -7.26 6.49 -8.17
N LEU A 59 -6.19 7.28 -8.12
CA LEU A 59 -5.53 7.82 -9.31
C LEU A 59 -4.95 6.71 -10.19
N VAL A 60 -4.22 5.76 -9.60
CA VAL A 60 -3.63 4.61 -10.31
C VAL A 60 -4.73 3.77 -10.96
N SER A 61 -5.82 3.51 -10.24
CA SER A 61 -6.96 2.75 -10.76
C SER A 61 -7.58 3.41 -11.99
N LYS A 62 -7.78 4.74 -11.96
CA LYS A 62 -8.30 5.51 -13.11
C LYS A 62 -7.39 5.45 -14.33
N GLU A 63 -6.08 5.54 -14.14
CA GLU A 63 -5.15 5.45 -15.27
C GLU A 63 -5.12 4.03 -15.85
N ILE A 64 -5.16 2.98 -15.03
CA ILE A 64 -5.30 1.59 -15.52
C ILE A 64 -6.54 1.43 -16.41
N GLU A 65 -7.69 1.93 -15.95
CA GLU A 65 -8.96 1.85 -16.69
C GLU A 65 -8.89 2.62 -18.02
N LYS A 66 -8.30 3.82 -18.00
CA LYS A 66 -8.10 4.67 -19.19
C LYS A 66 -7.23 4.00 -20.26
N TYR A 67 -6.24 3.19 -19.87
CA TYR A 67 -5.40 2.42 -20.79
C TYR A 67 -5.94 1.01 -21.09
N GLY A 68 -7.20 0.74 -20.74
CA GLY A 68 -7.90 -0.48 -21.15
C GLY A 68 -7.67 -1.71 -20.27
N GLY A 69 -7.22 -1.52 -19.03
CA GLY A 69 -7.20 -2.56 -18.00
C GLY A 69 -8.46 -2.54 -17.12
N ILE A 70 -8.63 -3.59 -16.31
CA ILE A 70 -9.60 -3.63 -15.22
C ILE A 70 -8.83 -3.38 -13.92
N ALA A 71 -9.04 -2.24 -13.27
CA ALA A 71 -8.41 -1.95 -11.99
C ALA A 71 -9.19 -2.60 -10.83
N LYS A 72 -8.46 -3.24 -9.91
CA LYS A 72 -9.02 -3.72 -8.63
C LYS A 72 -8.08 -3.38 -7.50
N GLU A 73 -8.45 -2.37 -6.73
CA GLU A 73 -7.70 -1.96 -5.54
C GLU A 73 -8.05 -2.81 -4.33
N PHE A 74 -7.03 -3.19 -3.56
CA PHE A 74 -7.20 -3.74 -2.23
C PHE A 74 -6.08 -3.24 -1.31
N ASN A 75 -6.29 -3.38 0.00
CA ASN A 75 -5.32 -2.96 1.00
C ASN A 75 -4.65 -4.15 1.68
N THR A 76 -3.36 -4.01 1.94
CA THR A 76 -2.62 -4.79 2.94
C THR A 76 -2.43 -3.96 4.22
N ILE A 77 -2.01 -4.61 5.31
CA ILE A 77 -1.74 -3.93 6.58
C ILE A 77 -0.50 -3.03 6.51
N ALA A 78 -0.41 -2.07 7.41
CA ALA A 78 0.79 -1.28 7.62
C ALA A 78 0.96 -0.98 9.12
N ILE A 79 2.21 -1.01 9.59
CA ILE A 79 2.59 -0.66 10.96
C ILE A 79 3.50 0.57 10.90
N ASP A 80 3.25 1.53 11.79
CA ASP A 80 4.11 2.68 11.97
C ASP A 80 5.20 2.36 13.01
N ASP A 81 6.43 2.16 12.54
CA ASP A 81 7.58 1.89 13.41
C ASP A 81 7.89 3.07 14.35
N GLY A 82 7.59 4.31 13.94
CA GLY A 82 7.75 5.49 14.78
C GLY A 82 6.79 5.51 15.96
N ILE A 83 5.54 5.12 15.76
CA ILE A 83 4.54 4.98 16.84
C ILE A 83 4.85 3.75 17.71
N ALA A 84 5.21 2.62 17.11
CA ALA A 84 5.46 1.37 17.83
C ALA A 84 6.76 1.37 18.66
N MET A 85 7.61 2.40 18.49
CA MET A 85 8.91 2.50 19.13
C MET A 85 8.80 2.67 20.66
N GLY A 86 9.65 1.96 21.40
CA GLY A 86 9.76 2.13 22.85
C GLY A 86 8.76 1.33 23.69
N HIS A 87 7.95 0.45 23.08
CA HIS A 87 7.06 -0.46 23.82
C HIS A 87 6.90 -1.81 23.10
N SER A 88 6.07 -2.71 23.65
CA SER A 88 5.85 -4.08 23.15
C SER A 88 5.29 -4.17 21.74
N GLY A 89 4.78 -3.06 21.17
CA GLY A 89 4.27 -3.00 19.81
C GLY A 89 5.37 -3.24 18.77
N MET A 90 6.62 -2.88 19.07
CA MET A 90 7.76 -3.09 18.18
C MET A 90 8.00 -4.57 17.83
N LEU A 91 7.53 -5.50 18.68
CA LEU A 91 7.59 -6.95 18.39
C LEU A 91 6.78 -7.37 17.16
N TYR A 92 5.83 -6.53 16.72
CA TYR A 92 4.97 -6.79 15.56
C TYR A 92 5.49 -6.15 14.27
N SER A 93 6.49 -5.26 14.34
CA SER A 93 7.02 -4.53 13.18
C SER A 93 7.60 -5.48 12.13
N LEU A 94 8.74 -6.13 12.41
CA LEU A 94 9.42 -6.98 11.43
C LEU A 94 8.56 -8.16 10.93
N PRO A 95 7.82 -8.90 11.80
CA PRO A 95 6.94 -9.97 11.34
C PRO A 95 5.85 -9.51 10.37
N SER A 96 5.43 -8.24 10.42
CA SER A 96 4.42 -7.72 9.48
C SER A 96 4.86 -7.79 8.02
N ARG A 97 6.18 -7.79 7.74
CA ARG A 97 6.72 -7.96 6.38
C ARG A 97 6.22 -9.23 5.72
N GLU A 98 6.22 -10.34 6.46
CA GLU A 98 5.76 -11.64 5.94
C GLU A 98 4.24 -11.64 5.77
N LEU A 99 3.49 -11.11 6.74
CA LEU A 99 2.03 -10.99 6.63
C LEU A 99 1.61 -10.15 5.43
N ILE A 100 2.34 -9.07 5.14
CA ILE A 100 2.12 -8.23 3.98
C ILE A 100 2.36 -9.05 2.71
N SER A 101 3.50 -9.74 2.61
CA SER A 101 3.83 -10.59 1.48
C SER A 101 2.74 -11.65 1.23
N ASP A 102 2.37 -12.38 2.27
CA ASP A 102 1.41 -13.48 2.21
C ASP A 102 0.00 -12.98 1.85
N SER A 103 -0.42 -11.83 2.41
CA SER A 103 -1.72 -11.23 2.09
C SER A 103 -1.85 -10.89 0.60
N ILE A 104 -0.78 -10.37 0.00
CA ILE A 104 -0.73 -10.02 -1.43
C ILE A 104 -0.73 -11.30 -2.25
N GLU A 105 0.11 -12.27 -1.89
CA GLU A 105 0.19 -13.56 -2.58
C GLU A 105 -1.17 -14.26 -2.65
N TYR A 106 -1.91 -14.27 -1.54
CA TYR A 106 -3.25 -14.85 -1.47
C TYR A 106 -4.25 -14.10 -2.35
N MET A 107 -4.28 -12.77 -2.27
CA MET A 107 -5.20 -11.96 -3.06
C MET A 107 -4.96 -12.13 -4.56
N ILE A 108 -3.70 -12.10 -5.00
CA ILE A 108 -3.32 -12.18 -6.40
C ILE A 108 -3.59 -13.57 -6.98
N ASN A 109 -3.19 -14.64 -6.28
CA ASN A 109 -3.40 -16.00 -6.76
C ASN A 109 -4.88 -16.41 -6.75
N ALA A 110 -5.62 -16.09 -5.67
CA ALA A 110 -7.04 -16.46 -5.56
C ALA A 110 -7.90 -15.81 -6.65
N HIS A 111 -7.61 -14.57 -7.02
CA HIS A 111 -8.35 -13.84 -8.06
C HIS A 111 -7.74 -14.00 -9.46
N CYS A 112 -6.62 -14.74 -9.57
CA CYS A 112 -5.89 -14.97 -10.82
C CYS A 112 -5.52 -13.67 -11.55
N VAL A 113 -5.07 -12.65 -10.80
CA VAL A 113 -4.74 -11.33 -11.36
C VAL A 113 -3.56 -11.43 -12.35
N ASP A 114 -3.54 -10.56 -13.37
CA ASP A 114 -2.56 -10.59 -14.45
C ASP A 114 -1.28 -9.80 -14.17
N ALA A 115 -1.42 -8.66 -13.50
CA ALA A 115 -0.32 -7.75 -13.14
C ALA A 115 -0.70 -6.97 -11.87
N MET A 116 0.27 -6.33 -11.23
CA MET A 116 -0.02 -5.48 -10.07
C MET A 116 0.79 -4.19 -10.02
N VAL A 117 0.20 -3.16 -9.42
CA VAL A 117 0.88 -1.91 -9.05
C VAL A 117 0.94 -1.86 -7.53
N CYS A 118 2.14 -1.86 -6.98
CA CYS A 118 2.40 -1.82 -5.55
C CYS A 118 2.63 -0.37 -5.10
N ILE A 119 1.71 0.17 -4.30
CA ILE A 119 1.83 1.49 -3.68
C ILE A 119 2.41 1.30 -2.28
N SER A 120 3.72 1.51 -2.18
CA SER A 120 4.49 1.24 -0.96
C SER A 120 5.08 2.50 -0.36
N ASN A 121 5.23 2.54 0.97
CA ASN A 121 5.97 3.62 1.62
C ASN A 121 6.83 3.11 2.79
N CYS A 122 6.27 3.00 3.99
CA CYS A 122 7.01 2.73 5.23
C CYS A 122 7.85 1.43 5.21
N ASP A 123 8.80 1.39 6.15
CA ASP A 123 9.92 0.45 6.23
C ASP A 123 9.57 -0.99 5.83
N LYS A 124 8.68 -1.68 6.57
CA LYS A 124 8.40 -3.11 6.34
C LYS A 124 7.43 -3.38 5.18
N ILE A 125 6.71 -2.37 4.72
CA ILE A 125 5.74 -2.48 3.63
C ILE A 125 6.46 -2.71 2.30
N THR A 126 7.49 -1.89 2.02
CA THR A 126 8.27 -1.97 0.78
C THR A 126 8.89 -3.34 0.52
N PRO A 127 9.67 -3.94 1.44
CA PRO A 127 10.20 -5.27 1.25
C PRO A 127 9.11 -6.35 1.30
N GLY A 128 8.01 -6.17 2.04
CA GLY A 128 6.89 -7.11 2.03
C GLY A 128 6.22 -7.21 0.65
N MET A 129 5.95 -6.07 0.01
CA MET A 129 5.43 -6.02 -1.36
C MET A 129 6.45 -6.55 -2.38
N LEU A 130 7.74 -6.29 -2.18
CA LEU A 130 8.82 -6.81 -3.04
C LEU A 130 8.93 -8.34 -2.97
N LEU A 131 8.83 -8.92 -1.78
CA LEU A 131 8.82 -10.37 -1.59
C LEU A 131 7.63 -11.01 -2.32
N ALA A 132 6.43 -10.44 -2.18
CA ALA A 132 5.26 -10.92 -2.92
C ALA A 132 5.48 -10.85 -4.44
N ALA A 133 6.04 -9.75 -4.95
CA ALA A 133 6.33 -9.59 -6.37
C ALA A 133 7.27 -10.68 -6.90
N LEU A 134 8.34 -10.97 -6.16
CA LEU A 134 9.31 -12.02 -6.52
C LEU A 134 8.69 -13.42 -6.47
N ARG A 135 7.86 -13.72 -5.47
CA ARG A 135 7.17 -15.02 -5.34
C ARG A 135 6.14 -15.24 -6.45
N LEU A 136 5.37 -14.20 -6.79
CA LEU A 136 4.28 -14.28 -7.77
C LEU A 136 4.78 -14.31 -9.22
N ASN A 137 5.91 -13.65 -9.50
CA ASN A 137 6.54 -13.58 -10.82
C ASN A 137 5.55 -13.18 -11.94
N ILE A 138 4.73 -12.16 -11.67
CA ILE A 138 3.87 -11.49 -12.67
C ILE A 138 4.42 -10.09 -12.94
N PRO A 139 3.98 -9.38 -14.00
CA PRO A 139 4.37 -7.99 -14.20
C PRO A 139 4.00 -7.10 -13.00
N VAL A 140 4.97 -6.35 -12.47
CA VAL A 140 4.80 -5.46 -11.31
C VAL A 140 5.39 -4.08 -11.56
N ILE A 141 4.73 -3.05 -11.08
CA ILE A 141 5.26 -1.69 -10.95
C ILE A 141 5.23 -1.28 -9.48
N PHE A 142 6.30 -0.63 -8.99
CA PHE A 142 6.34 -0.04 -7.66
C PHE A 142 6.17 1.48 -7.74
N VAL A 143 5.28 2.01 -6.91
CA VAL A 143 5.04 3.44 -6.74
C VAL A 143 5.32 3.78 -5.28
N SER A 144 6.32 4.62 -5.04
CA SER A 144 6.60 5.09 -3.68
C SER A 144 5.55 6.14 -3.26
N GLY A 145 5.11 6.06 -2.01
CA GLY A 145 4.26 7.08 -1.37
C GLY A 145 4.98 8.41 -1.17
N GLY A 146 6.31 8.41 -1.16
CA GLY A 146 7.14 9.59 -1.02
C GLY A 146 7.47 9.95 0.44
N PRO A 147 8.52 10.77 0.64
CA PRO A 147 8.97 11.17 1.96
C PRO A 147 8.02 12.19 2.60
N MET A 148 8.03 12.25 3.93
CA MET A 148 7.35 13.29 4.69
C MET A 148 8.20 14.57 4.72
N GLU A 149 7.55 15.74 4.57
CA GLU A 149 8.22 17.02 4.80
C GLU A 149 8.51 17.24 6.29
N ALA A 150 9.62 17.91 6.60
CA ALA A 150 9.95 18.28 7.96
C ALA A 150 8.90 19.23 8.55
N GLY A 151 8.57 19.01 9.82
CA GLY A 151 7.75 19.93 10.61
C GLY A 151 8.47 21.27 10.80
N LYS A 152 7.70 22.33 11.05
CA LYS A 152 8.23 23.68 11.31
C LYS A 152 7.70 24.16 12.65
N ILE A 153 8.62 24.49 13.56
CA ILE A 153 8.29 25.09 14.86
C ILE A 153 8.87 26.50 14.95
N VAL A 154 8.18 27.38 15.67
CA VAL A 154 8.68 28.72 15.97
C VAL A 154 9.41 28.65 17.30
N ASP A 155 10.71 28.90 17.29
CA ASP A 155 11.47 29.08 18.51
C ASP A 155 11.15 30.47 19.09
N LYS A 156 10.40 30.50 20.18
CA LYS A 156 9.99 31.75 20.85
C LYS A 156 11.15 32.53 21.46
N LYS A 157 12.29 31.88 21.75
CA LYS A 157 13.45 32.56 22.36
C LYS A 157 14.27 33.29 21.30
N GLU A 158 14.43 32.69 20.13
CA GLU A 158 15.26 33.23 19.05
C GLU A 158 14.43 33.93 17.95
N ASN A 159 13.10 33.81 18.01
CA ASN A 159 12.17 34.30 16.99
C ASN A 159 12.49 33.76 15.57
N LEU A 160 12.91 32.50 15.50
CA LEU A 160 13.31 31.81 14.27
C LEU A 160 12.45 30.58 13.99
N ILE A 161 12.28 30.24 12.71
CA ILE A 161 11.65 28.98 12.30
C ILE A 161 12.72 27.88 12.30
N LYS A 162 12.53 26.87 13.14
CA LYS A 162 13.34 25.65 13.15
C LYS A 162 12.58 24.53 12.45
N LYS A 163 13.24 23.84 11.51
CA LYS A 163 12.73 22.59 10.95
C LYS A 163 13.02 21.48 11.95
N ILE A 164 12.06 20.59 12.12
CA ILE A 164 12.18 19.42 13.00
C ILE A 164 11.66 18.18 12.30
N ASP A 165 12.23 17.03 12.61
CA ASP A 165 11.74 15.72 12.21
C ASP A 165 11.51 14.79 13.42
N LEU A 166 11.20 13.52 13.13
CA LEU A 166 10.98 12.52 14.17
C LEU A 166 12.24 12.27 15.02
N VAL A 167 13.43 12.31 14.41
CA VAL A 167 14.70 12.09 15.13
C VAL A 167 14.94 13.22 16.11
N ASP A 168 14.72 14.47 15.69
CA ASP A 168 14.78 15.63 16.59
C ASP A 168 13.82 15.46 17.77
N ALA A 169 12.58 15.03 17.50
CA ALA A 169 11.58 14.80 18.54
C ALA A 169 12.01 13.71 19.55
N ILE A 170 12.60 12.61 19.07
CA ILE A 170 13.13 11.54 19.92
C ILE A 170 14.32 12.04 20.76
N TYR A 171 15.27 12.73 20.12
CA TYR A 171 16.45 13.28 20.80
C TYR A 171 16.06 14.27 21.91
N HIS A 172 15.16 15.21 21.60
CA HIS A 172 14.67 16.17 22.58
C HIS A 172 13.78 15.55 23.66
N GLY A 173 13.04 14.48 23.33
CA GLY A 173 12.24 13.71 24.28
C GLY A 173 13.06 13.04 25.37
N ALA A 174 14.32 12.70 25.11
CA ALA A 174 15.25 12.18 26.12
C ALA A 174 15.70 13.27 27.12
N ASN A 175 15.58 14.55 26.78
CA ASN A 175 15.97 15.66 27.64
C ASN A 175 14.77 16.19 28.43
N LEU A 176 14.77 15.87 29.73
CA LEU A 176 13.73 16.23 30.71
C LEU A 176 13.46 17.75 30.82
N ASN A 177 14.39 18.59 30.36
CA ASN A 177 14.25 20.05 30.39
C ASN A 177 13.60 20.64 29.12
N THR A 178 13.31 19.83 28.10
CA THR A 178 12.81 20.31 26.80
C THR A 178 11.29 20.41 26.75
N SER A 179 10.58 19.48 27.38
CA SER A 179 9.10 19.44 27.37
C SER A 179 8.56 19.11 28.76
N ILE A 180 7.49 19.81 29.14
CA ILE A 180 6.74 19.60 30.40
C ILE A 180 5.67 18.51 30.25
N LYS A 181 5.40 18.09 29.01
CA LYS A 181 4.46 17.02 28.71
C LYS A 181 5.15 15.71 29.09
N LYS A 182 4.81 15.19 30.28
CA LYS A 182 5.17 13.82 30.70
C LYS A 182 4.53 12.81 29.77
#